data_AF-A0A6P5RLU8-F1
#
_entry.id   AF-A0A6P5RLU8-F1
#
_cell.length_a   1.000
_cell.length_b   1.000
_cell.length_c   1.000
_cell.angle_alpha   90.00
_cell.angle_beta   90.00
_cell.angle_gamma   90.00
#
_symmetry.space_group_name_H-M   'P 1'
#
loop_
_entity.id
_entity.type
_entity.pdbx_description
1 polymer ?
#
loop_
_entity_poly.entity_id
_entity_poly.type
_entity_poly.pdbx_seq_one_letter_code
_entity_poly.pdbx_strand_id
1 'polypeptide(L)'
;MLPTGARDTQLRESNNQKVHPQPMEEAMNQNPEAVEALISKVFTNISSLKSAYIQLQAAHTPYDPEKIQAADKLVISELKNLSELKHFYRENNPSPVCASPQDSRLAAEIQEQQILLKTYGVMVKKFQSEIQNKDSEILQLQQHIEEAKQKQAKLEKNLKLRGMSTKESEGSADENGFPPVDLTSDLFTSVVEAAYKAIHDFSKPLINMMKAAGWDLDAAANSIEPNVVYAKRAHKKYAFESHICQRII
;
A
#
# COMPACT_ATOMS: atom_id res chain seq x y z
N MET A 1 -52.55 -89.87 51.52
CA MET A 1 -52.67 -88.40 51.38
C MET A 1 -52.05 -88.02 50.04
N LEU A 2 -52.83 -87.32 49.21
CA LEU A 2 -52.58 -86.96 47.80
C LEU A 2 -52.24 -85.44 47.74
N PRO A 3 -51.88 -84.84 46.59
CA PRO A 3 -50.61 -84.87 45.85
C PRO A 3 -50.12 -83.41 45.55
N THR A 4 -49.23 -83.12 44.60
CA THR A 4 -49.54 -82.62 43.22
C THR A 4 -48.16 -82.30 42.58
N GLY A 5 -47.71 -82.80 41.42
CA GLY A 5 -48.23 -82.68 40.04
C GLY A 5 -47.25 -81.77 39.26
N ALA A 6 -46.94 -81.89 37.97
CA ALA A 6 -47.45 -82.71 36.89
C ALA A 6 -46.42 -82.72 35.73
N ARG A 7 -46.69 -83.59 34.75
CA ARG A 7 -45.89 -84.02 33.60
C ARG A 7 -45.60 -82.92 32.56
N ASP A 8 -44.40 -82.96 32.01
CA ASP A 8 -44.06 -82.44 30.68
C ASP A 8 -44.64 -83.33 29.58
N THR A 9 -45.10 -82.69 28.49
CA THR A 9 -44.92 -83.02 27.06
C THR A 9 -46.15 -82.51 26.30
N GLN A 10 -45.99 -81.46 25.49
CA GLN A 10 -46.90 -81.24 24.36
C GLN A 10 -46.22 -80.50 23.20
N LEU A 11 -46.17 -81.19 22.07
CA LEU A 11 -46.09 -80.66 20.71
C LEU A 11 -47.25 -79.71 20.45
N ARG A 12 -47.01 -78.53 19.83
CA ARG A 12 -47.94 -77.98 18.84
C ARG A 12 -47.33 -76.89 17.97
N GLU A 13 -47.62 -77.03 16.68
CA GLU A 13 -47.20 -76.20 15.56
C GLU A 13 -47.85 -74.81 15.52
N SER A 14 -47.17 -73.93 14.76
CA SER A 14 -47.70 -72.89 13.87
C SER A 14 -48.47 -71.72 14.47
N ASN A 15 -47.88 -70.52 14.33
CA ASN A 15 -48.63 -69.36 13.84
C ASN A 15 -47.73 -68.39 13.09
N ASN A 16 -47.96 -68.35 11.78
CA ASN A 16 -47.41 -67.38 10.84
C ASN A 16 -47.94 -65.98 11.16
N GLN A 17 -47.07 -65.06 11.55
CA GLN A 17 -47.33 -63.62 11.42
C GLN A 17 -46.47 -63.07 10.29
N LYS A 18 -47.15 -62.72 9.20
CA LYS A 18 -46.63 -61.90 8.10
C LYS A 18 -46.17 -60.56 8.68
N VAL A 19 -44.87 -60.39 8.86
CA VAL A 19 -44.26 -59.07 9.04
C VAL A 19 -43.87 -58.60 7.64
N HIS A 20 -44.60 -57.59 7.17
CA HIS A 20 -44.38 -56.88 5.92
C HIS A 20 -42.92 -56.41 5.83
N PRO A 21 -42.21 -56.55 4.70
CA PRO A 21 -40.95 -55.83 4.54
C PRO A 21 -41.26 -54.33 4.62
N GLN A 22 -40.70 -53.65 5.62
CA GLN A 22 -40.58 -52.19 5.59
C GLN A 22 -39.68 -51.83 4.40
N PRO A 23 -40.01 -50.80 3.61
CA PRO A 23 -39.10 -50.33 2.58
C PRO A 23 -37.86 -49.80 3.29
N MET A 24 -36.71 -50.40 2.98
CA MET A 24 -35.41 -49.83 3.27
C MET A 24 -35.20 -48.64 2.33
N GLU A 25 -35.91 -47.55 2.59
CA GLU A 25 -35.60 -46.24 2.04
C GLU A 25 -34.67 -45.56 3.03
N GLU A 26 -33.37 -45.74 2.81
CA GLU A 26 -32.36 -44.72 3.07
C GLU A 26 -31.13 -45.10 2.23
N ALA A 27 -31.35 -45.23 0.93
CA ALA A 27 -30.29 -44.98 -0.02
C ALA A 27 -29.78 -43.56 0.26
N MET A 28 -28.48 -43.44 0.52
CA MET A 28 -27.77 -42.17 0.55
C MET A 28 -28.23 -41.31 -0.63
N ASN A 29 -29.12 -40.35 -0.38
CA ASN A 29 -29.55 -39.35 -1.35
C ASN A 29 -28.39 -38.35 -1.54
N GLN A 30 -27.29 -38.80 -2.13
CA GLN A 30 -26.42 -37.88 -2.87
C GLN A 30 -27.26 -37.42 -4.06
N ASN A 31 -27.73 -36.17 -4.04
CA ASN A 31 -28.44 -35.62 -5.18
C ASN A 31 -27.49 -35.70 -6.40
N PRO A 32 -27.75 -36.57 -7.39
CA PRO A 32 -26.82 -36.80 -8.50
C PRO A 32 -26.55 -35.50 -9.28
N GLU A 33 -27.54 -34.61 -9.32
CA GLU A 33 -27.46 -33.28 -9.92
C GLU A 33 -26.45 -32.36 -9.20
N ALA A 34 -26.32 -32.48 -7.88
CA ALA A 34 -25.36 -31.68 -7.10
C ALA A 34 -23.91 -32.13 -7.34
N VAL A 35 -23.69 -33.43 -7.51
CA VAL A 35 -22.38 -34.01 -7.85
C VAL A 35 -22.00 -33.64 -9.29
N GLU A 36 -22.93 -33.73 -10.23
CA GLU A 36 -22.72 -33.33 -11.62
C GLU A 36 -22.42 -31.83 -11.76
N ALA A 37 -23.12 -30.98 -10.99
CA ALA A 37 -22.82 -29.55 -10.92
C ALA A 37 -21.43 -29.28 -10.36
N LEU A 38 -20.98 -30.03 -9.34
CA LEU A 38 -19.63 -29.91 -8.79
C LEU A 38 -18.56 -30.30 -9.81
N ILE A 39 -18.76 -31.42 -10.52
CA ILE A 39 -17.86 -31.86 -11.60
C ILE A 39 -17.78 -30.80 -12.70
N SER A 40 -18.92 -30.25 -13.11
CA SER A 40 -18.99 -29.17 -14.11
C SER A 40 -18.22 -27.92 -13.67
N LYS A 41 -18.31 -27.55 -12.38
CA LYS A 41 -17.53 -26.45 -11.81
C LYS A 41 -16.02 -26.74 -11.84
N VAL A 42 -15.60 -27.96 -11.51
CA VAL A 42 -14.19 -28.37 -11.57
C VAL A 42 -13.66 -28.29 -13.01
N PHE A 43 -14.39 -28.81 -14.00
CA PHE A 43 -13.96 -28.74 -15.40
C PHE A 43 -13.92 -27.31 -15.95
N THR A 44 -14.90 -26.48 -15.57
CA THR A 44 -14.89 -25.06 -15.90
C THR A 44 -13.66 -24.38 -15.29
N ASN A 45 -13.38 -24.64 -14.01
CA ASN A 45 -12.21 -24.07 -13.35
C ASN A 45 -10.89 -24.51 -14.00
N ILE A 46 -10.73 -25.80 -14.31
CA ILE A 46 -9.55 -26.31 -15.02
C ILE A 46 -9.39 -25.62 -16.37
N SER A 47 -10.49 -25.35 -17.08
CA SER A 47 -10.46 -24.63 -18.36
C SER A 47 -10.05 -23.17 -18.18
N SER A 48 -10.55 -22.48 -17.14
CA SER A 48 -10.11 -21.14 -16.76
C SER A 48 -8.63 -21.10 -16.37
N LEU A 49 -8.16 -22.06 -15.57
CA LEU A 49 -6.76 -22.20 -15.16
C LEU A 49 -5.84 -22.39 -16.37
N LYS A 50 -6.23 -23.24 -17.34
CA LYS A 50 -5.49 -23.41 -18.60
C LYS A 50 -5.43 -22.11 -19.39
N SER A 51 -6.54 -21.37 -19.48
CA SER A 51 -6.55 -20.06 -20.15
C SER A 51 -5.62 -19.06 -19.46
N ALA A 52 -5.68 -18.96 -18.13
CA ALA A 52 -4.79 -18.09 -17.35
C ALA A 52 -3.32 -18.45 -17.54
N TYR A 53 -3.00 -19.76 -17.59
CA TYR A 53 -1.65 -20.23 -17.86
C TYR A 53 -1.17 -19.86 -19.28
N ILE A 54 -2.03 -19.97 -20.30
CA ILE A 54 -1.70 -19.52 -21.66
C ILE A 54 -1.46 -18.01 -21.69
N GLN A 55 -2.28 -17.22 -20.98
CA GLN A 55 -2.07 -15.77 -20.87
C GLN A 55 -0.73 -15.45 -20.21
N LEU A 56 -0.35 -16.19 -19.16
CA LEU A 56 0.95 -16.05 -18.51
C LEU A 56 2.10 -16.36 -19.49
N GLN A 57 2.00 -17.46 -20.24
CA GLN A 57 2.99 -17.80 -21.27
C GLN A 57 3.08 -16.74 -22.37
N ALA A 58 1.94 -16.22 -22.85
CA ALA A 58 1.90 -15.18 -23.86
C ALA A 58 2.52 -13.86 -23.37
N ALA A 59 2.35 -13.51 -22.10
CA ALA A 59 2.94 -12.32 -21.48
C ALA A 59 4.49 -12.39 -21.37
N HIS A 60 5.07 -13.58 -21.51
CA HIS A 60 6.52 -13.74 -21.57
C HIS A 60 7.11 -13.42 -22.96
N THR A 61 6.30 -13.26 -24.02
CA THR A 61 6.81 -12.98 -25.38
C THR A 61 5.87 -12.07 -26.19
N PRO A 62 6.23 -10.79 -26.41
CA PRO A 62 7.36 -10.08 -25.80
C PRO A 62 7.19 -9.93 -24.28
N TYR A 63 8.30 -9.81 -23.54
CA TYR A 63 8.28 -9.72 -22.08
C TYR A 63 7.51 -8.49 -21.60
N ASP A 64 6.44 -8.72 -20.86
CA ASP A 64 5.57 -7.69 -20.30
C ASP A 64 5.32 -7.98 -18.80
N PRO A 65 6.00 -7.27 -17.88
CA PRO A 65 5.94 -7.58 -16.45
C PRO A 65 4.55 -7.32 -15.85
N GLU A 66 3.80 -6.34 -16.37
CA GLU A 66 2.45 -6.04 -15.88
C GLU A 66 1.48 -7.14 -16.28
N LYS A 67 1.53 -7.61 -17.53
CA LYS A 67 0.71 -8.74 -17.98
C LYS A 67 1.09 -10.05 -17.29
N ILE A 68 2.38 -10.29 -17.04
CA ILE A 68 2.85 -11.44 -16.27
C ILE A 68 2.24 -11.41 -14.87
N GLN A 69 2.30 -10.28 -14.18
CA GLN A 69 1.74 -10.16 -12.83
C GLN A 69 0.21 -10.34 -12.83
N ALA A 70 -0.49 -9.79 -13.82
CA ALA A 70 -1.93 -9.96 -13.95
C ALA A 70 -2.32 -11.42 -14.19
N ALA A 71 -1.64 -12.12 -15.11
CA ALA A 71 -1.90 -13.52 -15.40
C ALA A 71 -1.53 -14.45 -14.23
N ASP A 72 -0.43 -14.17 -13.50
CA ASP A 72 -0.04 -14.91 -12.30
C ASP A 72 -1.12 -14.82 -11.21
N LYS A 73 -1.68 -13.62 -10.98
CA LYS A 73 -2.82 -13.44 -10.06
C LYS A 73 -4.04 -14.28 -10.47
N LEU A 74 -4.34 -14.37 -11.77
CA LEU A 74 -5.44 -15.21 -12.26
C LEU A 74 -5.16 -16.70 -12.01
N VAL A 75 -3.95 -17.18 -12.29
CA VAL A 75 -3.54 -18.58 -12.01
C VAL A 75 -3.72 -18.90 -10.53
N ILE A 76 -3.23 -18.02 -9.64
CA ILE A 76 -3.38 -18.18 -8.18
C ILE A 76 -4.85 -18.21 -7.78
N SER A 77 -5.67 -17.32 -8.35
CA SER A 77 -7.11 -17.27 -8.08
C SER A 77 -7.81 -18.58 -8.45
N GLU A 78 -7.50 -19.15 -9.62
CA GLU A 78 -8.13 -20.41 -10.04
C GLU A 78 -7.66 -21.61 -9.22
N LEU A 79 -6.37 -21.65 -8.83
CA LEU A 79 -5.87 -22.66 -7.89
C LEU A 79 -6.57 -22.57 -6.53
N LYS A 80 -6.84 -21.34 -6.05
CA LYS A 80 -7.59 -21.12 -4.82
C LYS A 80 -9.03 -21.63 -4.94
N ASN A 81 -9.72 -21.29 -6.02
CA ASN A 81 -11.07 -21.79 -6.32
C ASN A 81 -11.12 -23.32 -6.34
N LEU A 82 -10.14 -24.00 -6.94
CA LEU A 82 -10.03 -25.46 -6.90
C LEU A 82 -9.84 -26.00 -5.48
N SER A 83 -9.04 -25.33 -4.66
CA SER A 83 -8.85 -25.70 -3.26
C SER A 83 -10.15 -25.57 -2.46
N GLU A 84 -10.93 -24.52 -2.69
CA GLU A 84 -12.24 -24.30 -2.08
C GLU A 84 -13.25 -25.38 -2.52
N LEU A 85 -13.29 -25.73 -3.81
CA LEU A 85 -14.12 -26.83 -4.31
C LEU A 85 -13.73 -28.19 -3.69
N LYS A 86 -12.43 -28.45 -3.52
CA LYS A 86 -11.93 -29.65 -2.83
C LYS A 86 -12.39 -29.68 -1.36
N HIS A 87 -12.33 -28.55 -0.67
CA HIS A 87 -12.78 -28.44 0.72
C HIS A 87 -14.28 -28.67 0.84
N PHE A 88 -15.07 -27.99 -0.01
CA PHE A 88 -16.51 -28.14 -0.09
C PHE A 88 -16.92 -29.60 -0.32
N TYR A 89 -16.21 -30.32 -1.20
CA TYR A 89 -16.47 -31.75 -1.41
C TYR A 89 -16.22 -32.59 -0.15
N ARG A 90 -15.10 -32.35 0.55
CA ARG A 90 -14.73 -33.08 1.77
C ARG A 90 -15.72 -32.83 2.92
N GLU A 91 -16.18 -31.60 3.09
CA GLU A 91 -17.14 -31.22 4.15
C GLU A 91 -18.53 -31.83 3.93
N ASN A 92 -19.01 -31.86 2.67
CA ASN A 92 -20.34 -32.36 2.34
C ASN A 92 -20.39 -33.87 2.14
N ASN A 93 -19.24 -34.54 2.04
CA ASN A 93 -19.14 -36.00 1.93
C ASN A 93 -18.22 -36.55 3.04
N PRO A 94 -18.56 -36.33 4.33
CA PRO A 94 -17.81 -36.91 5.43
C PRO A 94 -17.93 -38.43 5.33
N SER A 95 -16.81 -39.13 5.17
CA SER A 95 -16.86 -40.57 4.92
C SER A 95 -17.42 -41.31 6.14
N PRO A 96 -18.35 -42.26 5.96
CA PRO A 96 -18.73 -43.17 7.04
C PRO A 96 -17.49 -43.94 7.50
N VAL A 97 -17.32 -44.04 8.82
CA VAL A 97 -16.26 -44.81 9.46
C VAL A 97 -16.49 -46.28 9.09
N CYS A 98 -15.78 -46.79 8.08
CA CYS A 98 -15.74 -48.22 7.78
C CYS A 98 -14.29 -48.72 7.72
N ALA A 99 -14.10 -49.93 8.25
CA ALA A 99 -12.81 -50.57 8.48
C ALA A 99 -12.26 -51.16 7.16
N SER A 100 -11.16 -50.58 6.66
CA SER A 100 -10.32 -51.02 5.51
C SER A 100 -10.77 -50.62 4.09
N PRO A 101 -9.84 -50.21 3.18
CA PRO A 101 -8.40 -50.00 3.33
C PRO A 101 -8.11 -48.53 3.65
N GLN A 102 -8.04 -48.21 4.95
CA GLN A 102 -7.71 -46.88 5.47
C GLN A 102 -6.31 -46.41 5.02
N ASP A 103 -5.41 -47.35 4.73
CA ASP A 103 -3.98 -47.10 4.50
C ASP A 103 -3.70 -46.32 3.20
N SER A 104 -4.36 -46.65 2.08
CA SER A 104 -4.11 -45.96 0.79
C SER A 104 -4.63 -44.52 0.81
N ARG A 105 -5.81 -44.30 1.41
CA ARG A 105 -6.40 -42.96 1.54
C ARG A 105 -5.59 -42.09 2.50
N LEU A 106 -5.22 -42.64 3.66
CA LEU A 106 -4.40 -41.94 4.65
C LEU A 106 -3.01 -41.62 4.08
N ALA A 107 -2.42 -42.53 3.30
CA ALA A 107 -1.15 -42.26 2.61
C ALA A 107 -1.23 -41.09 1.62
N ALA A 108 -2.32 -40.99 0.84
CA ALA A 108 -2.54 -39.86 -0.07
C ALA A 108 -2.69 -38.54 0.69
N GLU A 109 -3.39 -38.55 1.83
CA GLU A 109 -3.55 -37.38 2.69
C GLU A 109 -2.24 -36.96 3.37
N ILE A 110 -1.45 -37.92 3.86
CA ILE A 110 -0.10 -37.66 4.40
C ILE A 110 0.79 -37.05 3.32
N GLN A 111 0.74 -37.58 2.09
CA GLN A 111 1.50 -37.04 0.96
C GLN A 111 1.10 -35.60 0.64
N GLU A 112 -0.21 -35.31 0.62
CA GLU A 112 -0.75 -33.96 0.43
C GLU A 112 -0.22 -33.00 1.51
N GLN A 113 -0.29 -33.39 2.79
CA GLN A 113 0.23 -32.60 3.89
C GLN A 113 1.74 -32.38 3.81
N GLN A 114 2.52 -33.37 3.36
CA GLN A 114 3.96 -33.22 3.16
C GLN A 114 4.29 -32.22 2.04
N ILE A 115 3.55 -32.23 0.93
CA ILE A 115 3.71 -31.26 -0.16
C ILE A 115 3.37 -29.86 0.33
N LEU A 116 2.30 -29.73 1.12
CA LEU A 116 1.90 -28.46 1.72
C LEU A 116 2.99 -27.92 2.67
N LEU A 117 3.56 -28.76 3.53
CA LEU A 117 4.67 -28.39 4.41
C LEU A 117 5.91 -27.93 3.62
N LYS A 118 6.25 -28.61 2.53
CA LYS A 118 7.34 -28.18 1.63
C LYS A 118 7.05 -26.80 1.03
N THR A 119 5.81 -26.55 0.63
CA THR A 119 5.37 -25.26 0.07
C THR A 119 5.49 -24.14 1.10
N TYR A 120 5.01 -24.37 2.34
CA TYR A 120 5.21 -23.41 3.42
C TYR A 120 6.68 -23.18 3.74
N GLY A 121 7.52 -24.21 3.69
CA GLY A 121 8.97 -24.07 3.85
C GLY A 121 9.61 -23.13 2.81
N VAL A 122 9.18 -23.20 1.54
CA VAL A 122 9.62 -22.26 0.49
C VAL A 122 9.11 -20.84 0.76
N MET A 123 7.85 -20.72 1.17
CA MET A 123 7.22 -19.43 1.46
C MET A 123 7.88 -18.71 2.64
N VAL A 124 8.23 -19.44 3.71
CA VAL A 124 8.97 -18.91 4.85
C VAL A 124 10.32 -18.36 4.41
N LYS A 125 11.07 -19.08 3.56
CA LYS A 125 12.34 -18.59 3.02
C LYS A 125 12.16 -17.33 2.17
N LYS A 126 11.10 -17.27 1.36
CA LYS A 126 10.76 -16.08 0.56
C LYS A 126 10.50 -14.87 1.48
N PHE A 127 9.64 -15.02 2.48
CA PHE A 127 9.34 -13.93 3.42
C PHE A 127 10.56 -13.52 4.24
N GLN A 128 11.40 -14.47 4.65
CA GLN A 128 12.67 -14.15 5.32
C GLN A 128 13.57 -13.28 4.44
N SER A 129 13.69 -13.59 3.15
CA SER A 129 14.44 -12.76 2.20
C SER A 129 13.82 -11.37 2.00
N GLU A 130 12.48 -11.28 1.97
CA GLU A 130 11.78 -10.00 1.82
C GLU A 130 11.97 -9.11 3.05
N ILE A 131 11.93 -9.68 4.25
CA ILE A 131 12.23 -8.98 5.51
C ILE A 131 13.66 -8.45 5.48
N GLN A 132 14.65 -9.28 5.16
CA GLN A 132 16.06 -8.85 5.08
C GLN A 132 16.30 -7.74 4.05
N ASN A 133 15.60 -7.81 2.91
CA ASN A 133 15.67 -6.75 1.89
C ASN A 133 15.07 -5.43 2.42
N LYS A 134 13.93 -5.50 3.10
CA LYS A 134 13.28 -4.33 3.70
C LYS A 134 14.11 -3.74 4.84
N ASP A 135 14.74 -4.56 5.67
CA ASP A 135 15.66 -4.10 6.72
C ASP A 135 16.86 -3.35 6.10
N SER A 136 17.39 -3.84 4.98
CA SER A 136 18.47 -3.17 4.25
C SER A 136 18.03 -1.82 3.67
N GLU A 137 16.82 -1.76 3.10
CA GLU A 137 16.22 -0.51 2.60
C GLU A 137 16.00 0.52 3.73
N ILE A 138 15.54 0.06 4.90
CA ILE A 138 15.37 0.91 6.09
C ILE A 138 16.72 1.50 6.52
N LEU A 139 17.77 0.67 6.61
CA LEU A 139 19.11 1.15 6.97
C LEU A 139 19.64 2.20 6.00
N GLN A 140 19.44 2.00 4.70
CA GLN A 140 19.83 2.97 3.67
C GLN A 140 19.06 4.29 3.81
N LEU A 141 17.75 4.23 4.02
CA LEU A 141 16.93 5.43 4.22
C LEU A 141 17.31 6.18 5.50
N GLN A 142 17.60 5.47 6.58
CA GLN A 142 18.10 6.06 7.83
C GLN A 142 19.43 6.80 7.61
N GLN A 143 20.36 6.20 6.85
CA GLN A 143 21.60 6.86 6.47
C GLN A 143 21.35 8.15 5.68
N HIS A 144 20.45 8.12 4.69
CA HIS A 144 20.11 9.31 3.90
C HIS A 144 19.51 10.43 4.76
N ILE A 145 18.67 10.08 5.74
CA ILE A 145 18.12 11.05 6.70
C ILE A 145 19.25 11.70 7.52
N GLU A 146 20.20 10.92 8.01
CA GLU A 146 21.32 11.44 8.79
C GLU A 146 22.23 12.35 7.95
N GLU A 147 22.55 11.96 6.73
CA GLU A 147 23.31 12.79 5.78
C GLU A 147 22.60 14.10 5.46
N ALA A 148 21.27 14.06 5.28
CA ALA A 148 20.45 15.25 5.03
C ALA A 148 20.45 16.19 6.25
N LYS A 149 20.30 15.65 7.46
CA LYS A 149 20.39 16.41 8.72
C LYS A 149 21.75 17.09 8.87
N GLN A 150 22.84 16.39 8.57
CA GLN A 150 24.19 16.97 8.62
C GLN A 150 24.36 18.10 7.60
N LYS A 151 23.85 17.93 6.37
CA LYS A 151 23.85 18.98 5.35
C LYS A 151 23.03 20.19 5.80
N GLN A 152 21.85 19.98 6.36
CA GLN A 152 20.98 21.03 6.90
C GLN A 152 21.70 21.81 8.00
N ALA A 153 22.27 21.14 9.00
CA ALA A 153 22.99 21.77 10.10
C ALA A 153 24.21 22.59 9.61
N LYS A 154 24.92 22.09 8.58
CA LYS A 154 26.02 22.84 7.96
C LYS A 154 25.51 24.08 7.24
N LEU A 155 24.40 23.99 6.51
CA LEU A 155 23.80 25.13 5.80
C LEU A 155 23.33 26.20 6.79
N GLU A 156 22.65 25.79 7.87
CA GLU A 156 22.18 26.68 8.92
C GLU A 156 23.33 27.45 9.57
N LYS A 157 24.45 26.78 9.89
CA LYS A 157 25.66 27.44 10.39
C LYS A 157 26.21 28.47 9.41
N ASN A 158 26.23 28.17 8.11
CA ASN A 158 26.68 29.11 7.08
C ASN A 158 25.76 30.32 6.96
N LEU A 159 24.43 30.13 7.07
CA LEU A 159 23.46 31.24 7.06
C LEU A 159 23.62 32.17 8.27
N LYS A 160 23.84 31.59 9.47
CA LYS A 160 24.16 32.35 10.69
C LYS A 160 25.45 33.16 10.54
N LEU A 161 26.52 32.54 10.00
CA LEU A 161 27.79 33.23 9.75
C LEU A 161 27.68 34.36 8.72
N ARG A 162 26.79 34.23 7.72
CA ARG A 162 26.56 35.25 6.69
C ARG A 162 25.66 36.40 7.17
N GLY A 163 25.22 36.41 8.43
CA GLY A 163 24.34 37.44 8.98
C GLY A 163 22.91 37.42 8.41
N MET A 164 22.53 36.32 7.74
CA MET A 164 21.20 36.16 7.12
C MET A 164 20.17 35.52 8.07
N SER A 165 20.59 35.11 9.26
CA SER A 165 19.70 34.74 10.36
C SER A 165 19.47 35.99 11.21
N THR A 166 18.31 36.63 11.06
CA THR A 166 17.93 37.74 11.93
C THR A 166 17.96 37.25 13.37
N LYS A 167 18.65 38.00 14.24
CA LYS A 167 18.66 37.79 15.69
C LYS A 167 17.21 37.64 16.17
N GLU A 168 16.89 36.48 16.71
CA GLU A 168 15.70 36.33 17.54
C GLU A 168 15.80 37.36 18.67
N SER A 169 14.77 38.17 18.79
CA SER A 169 14.56 39.09 19.89
C SER A 169 14.71 38.32 21.20
N GLU A 170 15.56 38.83 22.09
CA GLU A 170 15.67 38.35 23.47
C GLU A 170 14.27 38.31 24.11
N GLY A 171 13.77 37.12 24.43
CA GLY A 171 12.48 36.94 25.07
C GLY A 171 12.05 35.48 25.15
N SER A 172 12.08 34.97 26.38
CA SER A 172 11.56 33.67 26.85
C SER A 172 12.25 32.40 26.35
N ALA A 173 13.05 31.84 27.26
CA ALA A 173 13.31 30.42 27.34
C ALA A 173 11.98 29.67 27.52
N ASP A 174 11.73 28.69 26.66
CA ASP A 174 10.99 27.49 27.05
C ASP A 174 11.51 26.28 26.27
N GLU A 175 11.72 25.20 27.00
CA GLU A 175 12.22 23.92 26.51
C GLU A 175 11.22 23.26 25.55
N ASN A 176 11.78 22.46 24.63
CA ASN A 176 11.12 21.48 23.76
C ASN A 176 10.46 22.02 22.48
N GLY A 177 11.09 21.66 21.36
CA GLY A 177 10.51 21.72 20.03
C GLY A 177 11.35 22.60 19.12
N PHE A 178 12.31 21.99 18.43
CA PHE A 178 12.99 22.60 17.30
C PHE A 178 11.93 23.13 16.31
N PRO A 179 11.84 24.44 16.02
CA PRO A 179 11.25 24.84 14.77
C PRO A 179 12.32 24.60 13.70
N PRO A 180 12.01 23.85 12.62
CA PRO A 180 12.89 23.87 11.48
C PRO A 180 12.93 25.32 11.01
N VAL A 181 14.13 25.88 10.83
CA VAL A 181 14.29 26.99 9.90
C VAL A 181 14.04 26.39 8.52
N ASP A 182 12.77 26.13 8.25
CA ASP A 182 12.26 25.93 6.92
C ASP A 182 12.64 27.19 6.13
N LEU A 183 12.77 27.06 4.82
CA LEU A 183 12.65 28.19 3.92
C LEU A 183 11.19 28.67 3.97
N THR A 184 10.79 29.16 5.13
CA THR A 184 9.42 29.55 5.45
C THR A 184 9.08 30.74 4.59
N SER A 185 7.81 30.87 4.23
CA SER A 185 7.26 32.09 3.62
C SER A 185 7.74 33.35 4.37
N ASP A 186 7.91 33.27 5.68
CA ASP A 186 8.38 34.35 6.54
C ASP A 186 9.82 34.77 6.26
N LEU A 187 10.73 33.81 6.00
CA LEU A 187 12.12 34.13 5.64
C LEU A 187 12.18 34.83 4.28
N PHE A 188 11.46 34.31 3.29
CA PHE A 188 11.36 34.95 1.98
C PHE A 188 10.78 36.36 2.08
N THR A 189 9.70 36.53 2.85
CA THR A 189 9.05 37.83 3.07
C THR A 189 10.02 38.81 3.74
N SER A 190 10.73 38.36 4.78
CA SER A 190 11.73 39.17 5.48
C SER A 190 12.89 39.60 4.58
N VAL A 191 13.41 38.69 3.74
CA VAL A 191 14.49 39.01 2.78
C VAL A 191 14.02 39.99 1.72
N VAL A 192 12.81 39.80 1.17
CA VAL A 192 12.21 40.72 0.19
C VAL A 192 11.98 42.10 0.82
N GLU A 193 11.50 42.16 2.06
CA GLU A 193 11.29 43.42 2.77
C GLU A 193 12.62 44.14 3.06
N ALA A 194 13.65 43.40 3.48
CA ALA A 194 14.99 43.94 3.70
C ALA A 194 15.60 44.49 2.40
N ALA A 195 15.45 43.77 1.29
CA ALA A 195 15.92 44.21 -0.03
C ALA A 195 15.18 45.47 -0.49
N TYR A 196 13.84 45.49 -0.39
CA TYR A 196 13.04 46.68 -0.70
C TYR A 196 13.45 47.89 0.14
N LYS A 197 13.66 47.71 1.45
CA LYS A 197 14.11 48.78 2.34
C LYS A 197 15.49 49.31 1.95
N ALA A 198 16.44 48.43 1.64
CA ALA A 198 17.78 48.83 1.21
C ALA A 198 17.75 49.63 -0.10
N ILE A 199 16.95 49.19 -1.09
CA ILE A 199 16.73 49.90 -2.35
C ILE A 199 16.09 51.26 -2.10
N HIS A 200 15.05 51.32 -1.26
CA HIS A 200 14.38 52.55 -0.90
C HIS A 200 15.33 53.54 -0.22
N ASP A 201 16.11 53.10 0.75
CA ASP A 201 17.06 53.97 1.47
C ASP A 201 18.23 54.41 0.59
N PHE A 202 18.67 53.59 -0.37
CA PHE A 202 19.67 53.96 -1.36
C PHE A 202 19.14 54.93 -2.43
N SER A 203 17.87 54.84 -2.79
CA SER A 203 17.26 55.73 -3.79
C SER A 203 17.26 57.20 -3.36
N LYS A 204 17.12 57.47 -2.05
CA LYS A 204 17.09 58.82 -1.47
C LYS A 204 18.36 59.64 -1.78
N PRO A 205 19.58 59.20 -1.41
CA PRO A 205 20.80 59.93 -1.74
C PRO A 205 21.04 60.03 -3.24
N LEU A 206 20.70 58.99 -4.03
CA LEU A 206 20.80 59.04 -5.49
C LEU A 206 19.95 60.18 -6.07
N ILE A 207 18.66 60.23 -5.72
CA ILE A 207 17.74 61.28 -6.15
C ILE A 207 18.23 62.66 -5.69
N ASN A 208 18.76 62.78 -4.48
CA ASN A 208 19.29 64.04 -3.97
C ASN A 208 20.53 64.50 -4.74
N MET A 209 21.43 63.59 -5.13
CA MET A 209 22.58 63.92 -5.99
C MET A 209 22.14 64.37 -7.39
N MET A 210 21.13 63.72 -7.98
CA MET A 210 20.56 64.13 -9.27
C MET A 210 19.98 65.55 -9.20
N LYS A 211 19.25 65.88 -8.11
CA LYS A 211 18.77 67.25 -7.87
C LYS A 211 19.91 68.24 -7.75
N ALA A 212 20.95 67.92 -6.98
CA ALA A 212 22.11 68.79 -6.79
C ALA A 212 22.88 69.02 -8.11
N ALA A 213 22.88 68.04 -9.00
CA ALA A 213 23.45 68.15 -10.35
C ALA A 213 22.53 68.86 -11.37
N GLY A 214 21.37 69.37 -10.93
CA GLY A 214 20.44 70.12 -11.79
C GLY A 214 19.61 69.25 -12.74
N TRP A 215 19.47 67.95 -12.48
CA TRP A 215 18.67 67.06 -13.33
C TRP A 215 17.18 67.33 -13.18
N ASP A 216 16.44 67.28 -14.30
CA ASP A 216 14.98 67.25 -14.29
C ASP A 216 14.51 65.83 -13.92
N LEU A 217 14.05 65.66 -12.68
CA LEU A 217 13.55 64.38 -12.18
C LEU A 217 12.29 63.90 -12.89
N ASP A 218 11.48 64.81 -13.43
CA ASP A 218 10.26 64.45 -14.15
C ASP A 218 10.63 63.88 -15.52
N ALA A 219 11.57 64.52 -16.23
CA ALA A 219 12.12 63.98 -17.47
C ALA A 219 12.90 62.67 -17.24
N ALA A 220 13.69 62.59 -16.16
CA ALA A 220 14.44 61.38 -15.83
C ALA A 220 13.52 60.19 -15.50
N ALA A 221 12.47 60.40 -14.69
CA ALA A 221 11.49 59.35 -14.39
C ALA A 221 10.79 58.85 -15.66
N ASN A 222 10.39 59.77 -16.55
CA ASN A 222 9.77 59.42 -17.83
C ASN A 222 10.77 58.75 -18.80
N SER A 223 12.07 59.00 -18.68
CA SER A 223 13.08 58.29 -19.47
C SER A 223 13.30 56.86 -18.99
N ILE A 224 13.09 56.60 -17.70
CA ILE A 224 13.21 55.25 -17.11
C ILE A 224 11.95 54.44 -17.44
N GLU A 225 10.77 54.98 -17.14
CA GLU A 225 9.49 54.32 -17.36
C GLU A 225 8.55 55.23 -18.19
N PRO A 226 8.62 55.17 -19.54
CA PRO A 226 7.97 56.14 -20.43
C PRO A 226 6.44 56.11 -20.46
N ASN A 227 5.81 55.10 -19.87
CA ASN A 227 4.36 54.87 -19.97
C ASN A 227 3.63 54.86 -18.61
N VAL A 228 4.27 55.33 -17.54
CA VAL A 228 3.68 55.28 -16.20
C VAL A 228 3.01 56.61 -15.83
N VAL A 229 1.70 56.57 -15.59
CA VAL A 229 0.95 57.71 -15.05
C VAL A 229 1.00 57.68 -13.52
N TYR A 230 1.81 58.57 -12.94
CA TYR A 230 1.95 58.66 -11.48
C TYR A 230 0.77 59.40 -10.85
N ALA A 231 0.09 58.75 -9.89
CA ALA A 231 -1.01 59.37 -9.15
C ALA A 231 -0.61 60.62 -8.35
N LYS A 232 0.66 60.73 -7.92
CA LYS A 232 1.23 61.91 -7.25
C LYS A 232 2.62 62.19 -7.80
N ARG A 233 3.04 63.45 -7.84
CA ARG A 233 4.41 63.82 -8.24
C ARG A 233 5.47 63.09 -7.42
N ALA A 234 5.23 62.92 -6.11
CA ALA A 234 6.13 62.20 -5.21
C ALA A 234 6.28 60.70 -5.52
N HIS A 235 5.35 60.09 -6.27
CA HIS A 235 5.44 58.67 -6.65
C HIS A 235 6.46 58.39 -7.75
N LYS A 236 6.97 59.43 -8.43
CA LYS A 236 8.05 59.28 -9.42
C LYS A 236 9.33 58.66 -8.83
N LYS A 237 9.50 58.74 -7.50
CA LYS A 237 10.57 58.02 -6.77
C LYS A 237 10.58 56.52 -7.08
N TYR A 238 9.41 55.91 -7.30
CA TYR A 238 9.29 54.48 -7.58
C TYR A 238 9.89 54.08 -8.93
N ALA A 239 9.99 55.01 -9.89
CA ALA A 239 10.70 54.77 -11.15
C ALA A 239 12.20 54.50 -10.89
N PHE A 240 12.80 55.32 -10.02
CA PHE A 240 14.20 55.18 -9.63
C PHE A 240 14.43 53.92 -8.78
N GLU A 241 13.54 53.66 -7.81
CA GLU A 241 13.60 52.41 -7.02
C GLU A 241 13.50 51.17 -7.92
N SER A 242 12.57 51.15 -8.88
CA SER A 242 12.43 50.06 -9.86
C SER A 242 13.68 49.90 -10.73
N HIS A 243 14.24 51.01 -11.22
CA HIS A 243 15.47 50.99 -12.01
C HIS A 243 16.65 50.41 -11.22
N ILE A 244 16.75 50.74 -9.93
CA ILE A 244 17.78 50.19 -9.04
C ILE A 244 17.58 48.67 -8.89
N CYS A 245 16.35 48.21 -8.67
CA CYS A 245 16.05 46.77 -8.62
C CYS A 245 16.51 46.04 -9.89
N GLN A 246 16.18 46.57 -11.07
CA GLN A 246 16.50 45.95 -12.36
C GLN A 246 18.01 45.92 -12.69
N ARG A 247 18.80 46.77 -12.04
CA ARG A 247 20.25 46.91 -12.32
C ARG A 247 21.14 46.24 -11.28
N ILE A 248 20.66 46.08 -10.05
CA ILE A 248 21.44 45.55 -8.92
C ILE A 248 21.13 44.08 -8.62
N ILE A 249 19.91 43.62 -8.92
CA ILE A 249 19.45 42.23 -8.73
C ILE A 249 19.41 41.54 -10.09
#